data_AF-A0A5C6BLA0-F1
#
_entry.id   AF-A0A5C6BLA0-F1
#
_cell.length_a   1.000
_cell.length_b   1.000
_cell.length_c   1.000
_cell.angle_alpha   90.00
_cell.angle_beta   90.00
_cell.angle_gamma   90.00
#
_symmetry.space_group_name_H-M   'P 1'
#
loop_
_entity.id
_entity.type
_entity.pdbx_description
1 polymer ?
#
loop_
_entity_poly.entity_id
_entity_poly.type
_entity_poly.pdbx_seq_one_letter_code
_entity_poly.pdbx_strand_id
1 'polypeptide(L)' 'MATTTENKLTGADKEWGYRFGVNGLMSVDEACAFLGGIHGETLKRKSNDGLVRRGRHPNGRTLAYCRRSVIEYIAQMEV' A
#
# COMPACT_ATOMS: atom_id res chain seq x y z
N MET A 1 -6.43 -3.38 32.55
CA MET A 1 -7.10 -4.27 31.57
C MET A 1 -6.76 -3.74 30.19
N ALA A 2 -5.94 -4.44 29.42
CA ALA A 2 -5.59 -4.05 28.05
C ALA A 2 -6.82 -4.25 27.16
N THR A 3 -7.31 -3.18 26.54
CA THR A 3 -8.38 -3.23 25.55
C THR A 3 -7.87 -3.93 24.31
N THR A 4 -8.11 -5.24 24.22
CA THR A 4 -7.90 -6.04 23.01
C THR A 4 -8.95 -5.61 21.99
N THR A 5 -8.68 -4.54 21.25
CA THR A 5 -9.51 -4.10 20.14
C THR A 5 -9.49 -5.21 19.09
N GLU A 6 -10.54 -6.03 19.05
CA GLU A 6 -10.78 -7.07 18.05
C GLU A 6 -10.82 -6.43 16.67
N ASN A 7 -9.65 -6.40 16.05
CA ASN A 7 -9.32 -5.61 14.89
C ASN A 7 -9.81 -6.37 13.64
N LYS A 8 -11.14 -6.42 13.45
CA LYS A 8 -11.76 -7.06 12.28
C LYS A 8 -11.15 -6.49 11.00
N LEU A 9 -10.51 -7.35 10.21
CA LEU A 9 -10.03 -7.03 8.88
C LEU A 9 -11.24 -6.66 8.00
N THR A 10 -11.16 -5.51 7.33
CA THR A 10 -12.18 -5.13 6.33
C THR A 10 -12.11 -6.07 5.12
N GLY A 11 -13.14 -6.10 4.27
CA GLY A 11 -13.13 -6.94 3.06
C GLY A 11 -11.84 -6.80 2.23
N ALA A 12 -11.43 -5.55 2.00
CA ALA A 12 -10.19 -5.22 1.30
C ALA A 12 -8.90 -5.65 2.04
N ASP A 13 -8.93 -5.78 3.37
CA ASP A 13 -7.78 -6.28 4.15
C ASP A 13 -7.69 -7.81 4.10
N LYS A 14 -8.82 -8.51 4.00
CA LYS A 14 -8.84 -9.97 3.84
C LYS A 14 -8.27 -10.40 2.50
N GLU A 15 -8.55 -9.66 1.42
CA GLU A 15 -8.03 -9.95 0.08
C GLU A 15 -6.50 -9.91 0.02
N TRP A 16 -5.88 -9.00 0.77
CA TRP A 16 -4.42 -8.84 0.80
C TRP A 16 -3.75 -9.62 1.94
N GLY A 17 -4.53 -10.19 2.87
CA GLY A 17 -4.00 -10.90 4.04
C GLY A 17 -3.41 -10.00 5.12
N TYR A 18 -3.54 -8.68 5.00
CA TYR A 18 -3.09 -7.71 6.00
C TYR A 18 -3.88 -6.40 5.96
N ARG A 19 -3.80 -5.67 7.07
CA ARG A 19 -4.42 -4.35 7.22
C ARG A 19 -3.70 -3.29 6.39
N PHE A 20 -4.48 -2.43 5.71
CA PHE A 20 -3.94 -1.26 5.03
C PHE A 20 -3.10 -0.39 5.98
N GLY A 21 -1.86 -0.13 5.60
CA GLY A 21 -0.95 0.72 6.38
C GLY A 21 -0.33 0.05 7.61
N VAL A 22 -0.45 -1.27 7.80
CA VAL A 22 0.16 -1.98 8.95
C VAL A 22 1.67 -1.75 9.07
N ASN A 23 2.37 -1.66 7.94
CA ASN A 23 3.81 -1.37 7.87
C ASN A 23 4.10 0.08 7.49
N GLY A 24 3.12 0.96 7.67
CA GLY A 24 3.17 2.34 7.24
C GLY A 24 2.65 2.55 5.82
N LEU A 25 2.57 3.84 5.49
CA LEU A 25 2.11 4.37 4.23
C LEU A 25 3.27 5.09 3.55
N MET A 26 3.29 5.06 2.24
CA MET A 26 4.25 5.78 1.41
C MET A 26 3.52 6.80 0.56
N SER A 27 4.13 7.96 0.40
CA SER A 27 3.70 8.95 -0.58
C SER A 27 3.96 8.45 -2.00
N VAL A 28 3.40 9.14 -3.00
CA VAL A 28 3.65 8.83 -4.42
C VAL A 28 5.16 8.86 -4.69
N ASP A 29 5.84 9.93 -4.29
CA ASP A 29 7.28 10.11 -4.51
C ASP A 29 8.13 9.02 -3.84
N GLU A 30 7.80 8.68 -2.58
CA GLU A 30 8.50 7.61 -1.86
C GLU A 30 8.33 6.26 -2.55
N ALA A 31 7.10 5.91 -2.95
CA ALA A 31 6.83 4.67 -3.65
C ALA A 31 7.49 4.62 -5.04
N CYS A 32 7.52 5.74 -5.76
CA CYS A 32 8.23 5.88 -7.04
C CYS A 32 9.74 5.65 -6.87
N ALA A 33 10.35 6.30 -5.89
CA ALA A 33 11.77 6.11 -5.57
C ALA A 33 12.06 4.66 -5.15
N PHE A 34 11.18 4.05 -4.35
CA PHE A 34 11.32 2.67 -3.88
C PHE A 34 11.24 1.64 -5.02
N LEU A 35 10.48 1.94 -6.06
CA LEU A 35 10.32 1.08 -7.25
C LEU A 35 11.39 1.33 -8.32
N GLY A 36 12.53 1.94 -7.97
CA GLY A 36 13.61 2.21 -8.91
C GLY A 36 13.42 3.50 -9.73
N GLY A 37 12.66 4.47 -9.21
CA GLY A 37 12.46 5.77 -9.85
C GLY A 37 11.40 5.79 -10.95
N ILE A 38 10.38 4.90 -10.87
CA ILE A 38 9.30 4.90 -11.87
C ILE A 38 8.45 6.17 -11.80
N HIS A 39 7.84 6.55 -12.92
CA HIS A 39 6.93 7.69 -12.96
C HIS A 39 5.65 7.44 -12.14
N GLY A 40 5.11 8.48 -11.50
CA GLY A 40 3.90 8.39 -10.67
C GLY A 40 2.67 7.89 -11.42
N GLU A 41 2.59 8.13 -12.73
CA GLU A 41 1.52 7.59 -13.58
C GLU A 41 1.62 6.06 -13.73
N THR A 42 2.83 5.53 -13.86
CA THR A 42 3.07 4.09 -13.91
C THR A 42 2.66 3.44 -12.59
N LEU A 43 3.02 4.06 -11.46
CA LEU A 43 2.59 3.61 -10.14
C LEU A 43 1.05 3.62 -10.00
N LYS A 44 0.40 4.66 -10.53
CA LYS A 44 -1.07 4.77 -10.54
C LYS A 44 -1.73 3.67 -11.39
N ARG A 45 -1.15 3.33 -12.55
CA ARG A 45 -1.59 2.22 -13.40
C ARG A 45 -1.45 0.88 -12.67
N LYS A 46 -0.26 0.57 -12.14
CA LYS A 46 -0.04 -0.66 -11.34
C LYS A 46 -1.03 -0.79 -10.19
N SER A 47 -1.40 0.33 -9.57
CA SER A 47 -2.41 0.33 -8.53
C SER A 47 -3.84 0.09 -9.04
N ASN A 48 -4.20 0.62 -10.22
CA ASN A 48 -5.47 0.31 -10.87
C ASN A 48 -5.56 -1.16 -11.29
N ASP A 49 -4.42 -1.74 -11.70
CA ASP A 49 -4.31 -3.16 -12.11
C ASP A 49 -4.34 -4.12 -10.91
N GLY A 50 -4.48 -3.61 -9.68
CA GLY A 50 -4.55 -4.42 -8.46
C GLY A 50 -3.19 -4.93 -7.96
N LEU A 51 -2.07 -4.51 -8.58
CA LEU A 51 -0.73 -4.94 -8.20
C LEU A 51 -0.21 -4.23 -6.94
N VAL A 52 -0.66 -2.99 -6.70
CA VAL A 52 -0.26 -2.20 -5.53
C VAL A 52 -1.48 -1.57 -4.89
N ARG A 53 -1.68 -1.82 -3.60
CA ARG A 53 -2.76 -1.22 -2.83
C ARG A 53 -2.51 0.27 -2.56
N ARG A 54 -3.44 1.13 -3.01
CA ARG A 54 -3.48 2.56 -2.70
C ARG A 54 -4.69 2.93 -1.84
N GLY A 55 -4.58 4.06 -1.15
CA GLY A 55 -5.63 4.67 -0.37
C GLY A 55 -5.42 6.16 -0.24
N ARG A 56 -6.19 6.78 0.65
CA ARG A 56 -5.95 8.17 1.05
C ARG A 56 -5.04 8.19 2.26
N HIS A 57 -4.09 9.12 2.27
CA HIS A 57 -3.31 9.41 3.46
C HIS A 57 -4.24 9.88 4.59
N PRO A 58 -3.90 9.66 5.88
CA PRO A 58 -4.71 10.14 7.01
C PRO A 58 -5.01 11.65 6.99
N ASN A 59 -4.21 12.43 6.26
CA ASN A 59 -4.43 13.87 6.04
C ASN A 59 -5.59 14.18 5.06
N GLY A 60 -6.20 13.15 4.46
CA GLY A 60 -7.35 13.22 3.55
C GLY A 60 -7.10 13.85 2.17
N ARG A 61 -5.91 14.43 1.94
CA ARG A 61 -5.61 15.25 0.75
C ARG A 61 -4.65 14.58 -0.22
N THR A 62 -3.78 13.68 0.27
CA THR A 62 -2.78 13.02 -0.57
C THR A 62 -3.07 11.54 -0.78
N LEU A 63 -2.67 11.03 -1.95
CA LEU A 63 -2.65 9.60 -2.21
C LEU A 63 -1.53 8.96 -1.39
N ALA A 64 -1.85 7.81 -0.81
CA ALA A 64 -0.90 6.99 -0.07
C ALA A 64 -0.92 5.55 -0.58
N TYR A 65 0.24 4.92 -0.61
CA TYR A 65 0.41 3.53 -0.98
C TYR A 65 0.74 2.72 0.26
N CYS A 66 0.22 1.50 0.35
CA CYS A 66 0.59 0.63 1.46
C CYS A 66 2.02 0.16 1.26
N ARG A 67 2.91 0.44 2.22
CA ARG A 67 4.31 0.05 2.11
C ARG A 67 4.48 -1.46 1.89
N ARG A 68 3.65 -2.27 2.55
CA ARG A 68 3.69 -3.74 2.42
C ARG A 68 3.36 -4.20 1.00
N SER A 69 2.33 -3.63 0.37
CA SER A 69 1.95 -4.02 -1.00
C SER A 69 3.02 -3.63 -2.03
N VAL A 70 3.68 -2.49 -1.83
CA VAL A 70 4.81 -2.08 -2.69
C VAL A 70 5.99 -3.05 -2.57
N ILE A 71 6.33 -3.49 -1.35
CA ILE A 71 7.41 -4.45 -1.13
C ILE A 71 7.07 -5.82 -1.74
N GLU A 72 5.85 -6.31 -1.54
CA GLU A 72 5.39 -7.58 -2.13
C GLU A 72 5.41 -7.51 -3.66
N TYR A 73 5.04 -6.37 -4.23
CA TYR A 73 5.13 -6.16 -5.67
C TYR A 73 6.56 -6.26 -6.20
N ILE A 74 7.55 -5.68 -5.50
CA ILE A 74 8.97 -5.80 -5.88
C ILE A 74 9.43 -7.26 -5.77
N ALA A 75 9.09 -7.94 -4.66
CA ALA A 75 9.46 -9.33 -4.46
C ALA A 75 8.89 -10.28 -5.53
N GLN A 76 7.75 -9.93 -6.15
CA GLN A 76 7.19 -10.67 -7.28
C GLN A 76 7.90 -10.40 -8.62
N MET A 77 8.60 -9.27 -8.77
CA MET A 77 9.33 -8.90 -10.00
C MET A 77 10.76 -9.47 -10.05
N GLU A 78 11.35 -9.84 -8.91
CA GLU A 78 12.70 -10.40 -8.83
C GLU A 78 12.74 -11.94 -9.05
N VAL A 79 11.63 -12.54 -9.47
CA VAL A 79 11.49 -13.97 -9.78
C VAL A 79 11.57 -14.21 -11.29
#